data_AF-A0AAD6GJA4-F1
#
_entry.id   AF-A0AAD6GJA4-F1
#
_cell.length_a   1.000
_cell.length_b   1.000
_cell.length_c   1.000
_cell.angle_alpha   90.00
_cell.angle_beta   90.00
_cell.angle_gamma   90.00
#
_symmetry.space_group_name_H-M   'P 1'
#
loop_
_entity.id
_entity.type
_entity.pdbx_description
1 polymer ?
#
loop_
_entity_poly.entity_id
_entity_poly.type
_entity_poly.pdbx_seq_one_letter_code
_entity_poly.pdbx_strand_id
1 'polypeptide(L)'
;MSNITSTQLLCGFVGNGDTYGLGVRLGAYLQWITSLFASQLSADEATSMRGVNTCFNIAMLVALIWQTFSRDPHLYPSEAYILLLFCISGICSTFLFSQNLQRSTEKPLAPDLPAMSSCVLNLLATDAGGVVRVAFTFATFAYMAWFSFKGLDDMDNPPCASRVFFFAIVDLHGWLRTFLQVLSISTVIGSGLVFFASLLQVGWNSPTSPLYLSPSKASALRWQSF
;
A
#
# COMPACT_ATOMS: atom_id res chain seq x y z
N MET A 1 10.65 37.65 -34.48
CA MET A 1 11.28 36.32 -34.53
C MET A 1 12.20 36.20 -33.33
N SER A 2 11.68 35.72 -32.21
CA SER A 2 12.42 35.53 -30.95
C SER A 2 13.24 34.25 -31.06
N ASN A 3 14.57 34.37 -30.98
CA ASN A 3 15.52 33.27 -30.89
C ASN A 3 15.18 32.37 -29.69
N ILE A 4 14.57 31.23 -29.96
CA ILE A 4 14.45 30.13 -29.00
C ILE A 4 15.83 29.49 -28.94
N THR A 5 16.56 29.78 -27.87
CA THR A 5 17.80 29.10 -27.52
C THR A 5 17.55 27.59 -27.43
N SER A 6 18.43 26.81 -28.04
CA SER A 6 18.40 25.34 -28.15
C SER A 6 18.40 24.58 -26.82
N THR A 7 18.38 25.26 -25.68
CA THR A 7 18.37 24.68 -24.33
C THR A 7 16.99 24.22 -23.86
N GLN A 8 15.90 24.60 -24.53
CA GLN A 8 14.54 24.12 -24.20
C GLN A 8 14.08 22.93 -25.08
N LEU A 9 14.85 22.53 -26.11
CA LEU A 9 14.44 21.48 -27.06
C LEU A 9 14.97 20.08 -26.71
N LEU A 10 15.80 19.94 -25.66
CA LEU A 10 16.45 18.67 -25.30
C LEU A 10 16.33 18.34 -23.81
N CYS A 11 15.13 18.50 -23.25
CA CYS A 11 14.88 18.20 -21.84
C CYS A 11 14.18 16.84 -21.73
N GLY A 12 14.96 15.77 -21.71
CA GLY A 12 14.48 14.41 -21.55
C GLY A 12 15.57 13.57 -20.89
N PHE A 13 15.18 12.73 -19.94
CA PHE A 13 16.05 11.72 -19.36
C PHE A 13 15.62 10.36 -19.89
N VAL A 14 16.59 9.47 -20.11
CA VAL A 14 16.30 8.08 -20.47
C VAL A 14 16.01 7.35 -19.17
N GLY A 15 14.73 7.10 -18.91
CA GLY A 15 14.32 6.35 -17.73
C GLY A 15 14.58 4.85 -17.86
N ASN A 16 14.69 4.17 -16.73
CA ASN A 16 14.92 2.73 -16.68
C ASN A 16 13.64 1.95 -17.03
N GLY A 17 13.68 1.26 -18.17
CA GLY A 17 12.60 0.38 -18.63
C GLY A 17 12.31 -0.80 -17.69
N ASP A 18 13.27 -1.24 -16.89
CA ASP A 18 13.09 -2.36 -15.95
C ASP A 18 12.30 -1.93 -14.71
N THR A 19 12.40 -0.66 -14.33
CA THR A 19 11.78 -0.11 -13.14
C THR A 19 10.28 0.13 -13.38
N TYR A 20 9.94 0.84 -14.46
CA TYR A 20 8.57 1.28 -14.73
C TYR A 20 8.24 1.27 -16.23
N GLY A 21 8.88 0.38 -16.98
CA GLY A 21 8.62 0.21 -18.41
C GLY A 21 7.24 -0.38 -18.68
N LEU A 22 7.00 -0.66 -19.96
CA LEU A 22 5.69 -1.06 -20.45
C LEU A 22 5.12 -2.28 -19.71
N GLY A 23 5.96 -3.30 -19.48
CA GLY A 23 5.54 -4.54 -18.81
C GLY A 23 5.06 -4.32 -17.38
N VAL A 24 5.81 -3.56 -16.56
CA VAL A 24 5.46 -3.26 -15.17
C VAL A 24 4.14 -2.47 -15.09
N ARG A 25 3.96 -1.47 -15.97
CA ARG A 25 2.74 -0.67 -16.03
C ARG A 25 1.53 -1.52 -16.43
N LEU A 26 1.67 -2.31 -17.50
CA LEU A 26 0.60 -3.20 -17.97
C LEU A 26 0.24 -4.22 -16.88
N GLY A 27 1.23 -4.80 -16.22
CA GLY A 27 1.04 -5.70 -15.08
C GLY A 27 0.22 -5.04 -13.98
N ALA A 28 0.61 -3.84 -13.53
CA ALA A 28 -0.12 -3.10 -12.50
C ALA A 28 -1.58 -2.78 -12.90
N TYR A 29 -1.80 -2.31 -14.13
CA TYR A 29 -3.15 -1.98 -14.61
C TYR A 29 -4.03 -3.22 -14.76
N LEU A 30 -3.50 -4.31 -15.32
CA LEU A 30 -4.22 -5.57 -15.41
C LEU A 30 -4.53 -6.12 -14.02
N GLN A 31 -3.59 -6.04 -13.08
CA GLN A 31 -3.81 -6.44 -11.69
C GLN A 31 -5.00 -5.69 -11.07
N TRP A 32 -5.11 -4.38 -11.31
CA TRP A 32 -6.23 -3.58 -10.82
C TRP A 32 -7.55 -3.95 -11.49
N ILE A 33 -7.56 -4.13 -12.81
CA ILE A 33 -8.75 -4.56 -13.55
C ILE A 33 -9.23 -5.93 -13.02
N THR A 34 -8.33 -6.90 -12.87
CA THR A 34 -8.68 -8.23 -12.36
C THR A 34 -9.22 -8.15 -10.92
N SER A 35 -8.66 -7.27 -10.09
CA SER A 35 -9.16 -7.04 -8.72
C SER A 35 -10.58 -6.47 -8.71
N LEU A 36 -10.88 -5.55 -9.63
CA LEU A 36 -12.24 -5.02 -9.81
C LEU A 36 -13.19 -6.11 -10.30
N PHE A 37 -12.80 -6.95 -11.25
CA PHE A 37 -13.66 -8.03 -11.69
C PHE A 37 -13.89 -9.08 -10.59
N ALA A 38 -12.82 -9.55 -9.94
CA ALA A 38 -12.94 -10.50 -8.83
C ALA A 38 -13.87 -9.96 -7.74
N SER A 39 -13.82 -8.65 -7.47
CA SER A 39 -14.70 -8.01 -6.48
C SER A 39 -16.19 -8.12 -6.79
N GLN A 40 -16.55 -8.12 -8.07
CA GLN A 40 -17.93 -8.13 -8.54
C GLN A 40 -18.46 -9.54 -8.78
N LEU A 41 -17.59 -10.50 -9.11
CA LEU A 41 -18.00 -11.87 -9.43
C LEU A 41 -18.13 -12.77 -8.19
N SER A 42 -17.18 -12.73 -7.25
CA SER A 42 -17.28 -13.54 -6.03
C SER A 42 -16.32 -13.11 -4.92
N ALA A 43 -16.78 -13.26 -3.67
CA ALA A 43 -15.99 -12.95 -2.49
C ALA A 43 -14.76 -13.87 -2.30
N ASP A 44 -14.90 -15.14 -2.70
CA ASP A 44 -13.87 -16.16 -2.56
C ASP A 44 -12.70 -15.91 -3.51
N GLU A 45 -12.97 -15.67 -4.79
CA GLU A 45 -11.93 -15.36 -5.78
C GLU A 45 -11.19 -14.08 -5.43
N ALA A 46 -11.92 -13.09 -4.92
CA ALA A 46 -11.32 -11.83 -4.55
C ALA A 46 -10.43 -11.95 -3.30
N THR A 47 -10.69 -12.93 -2.42
CA THR A 47 -9.78 -13.28 -1.32
C THR A 47 -8.46 -13.84 -1.84
N SER A 48 -8.52 -14.73 -2.85
CA SER A 48 -7.34 -15.26 -3.53
C SER A 48 -6.54 -14.13 -4.22
N MET A 49 -7.23 -13.25 -4.92
CA MET A 49 -6.63 -12.09 -5.61
C MET A 49 -5.89 -11.14 -4.67
N ARG A 50 -6.38 -10.94 -3.43
CA ARG A 50 -5.69 -10.11 -2.43
C ARG A 50 -4.27 -10.63 -2.15
N GLY A 51 -4.07 -11.94 -2.11
CA GLY A 51 -2.75 -12.54 -1.90
C GLY A 51 -1.79 -12.22 -3.04
N VAL A 52 -2.23 -12.40 -4.29
CA VAL A 52 -1.43 -12.11 -5.48
C VAL A 52 -1.09 -10.62 -5.57
N ASN A 53 -2.07 -9.73 -5.33
CA ASN A 53 -1.82 -8.30 -5.28
C ASN A 53 -0.78 -7.93 -4.22
N THR A 54 -0.89 -8.53 -3.03
CA THR A 54 0.04 -8.23 -1.92
C THR A 54 1.46 -8.65 -2.30
N CYS A 55 1.63 -9.84 -2.89
CA CYS A 55 2.92 -10.32 -3.37
C CYS A 55 3.53 -9.39 -4.41
N PHE A 56 2.74 -8.99 -5.42
CA PHE A 56 3.17 -8.05 -6.44
C PHE A 56 3.61 -6.70 -5.84
N ASN A 57 2.81 -6.13 -4.94
CA ASN A 57 3.13 -4.86 -4.29
C ASN A 57 4.39 -4.96 -3.40
N ILE A 58 4.57 -6.06 -2.67
CA ILE A 58 5.80 -6.32 -1.91
C ILE A 58 7.01 -6.37 -2.85
N ALA A 59 6.91 -7.09 -3.97
CA ALA A 59 7.98 -7.18 -4.95
C ALA A 59 8.36 -5.79 -5.50
N MET A 60 7.36 -4.95 -5.80
CA MET A 60 7.58 -3.57 -6.24
C MET A 60 8.31 -2.71 -5.20
N LEU A 61 7.91 -2.80 -3.93
CA LEU A 61 8.58 -2.06 -2.85
C LEU A 61 10.01 -2.57 -2.64
N VAL A 62 10.22 -3.88 -2.66
CA VAL A 62 11.57 -4.45 -2.53
C VAL A 62 12.46 -4.01 -3.69
N ALA A 63 11.96 -4.02 -4.92
CA ALA A 63 12.68 -3.54 -6.09
C ALA A 63 13.04 -2.05 -5.96
N LEU A 64 12.09 -1.22 -5.50
CA LEU A 64 12.34 0.21 -5.25
C LEU A 64 13.45 0.42 -4.22
N ILE A 65 13.35 -0.28 -3.08
CA ILE A 65 14.35 -0.22 -2.01
C ILE A 65 15.71 -0.66 -2.54
N TRP A 66 15.75 -1.79 -3.26
CA TRP A 66 16.97 -2.33 -3.86
C TRP A 66 17.63 -1.30 -4.80
N GLN A 67 16.88 -0.73 -5.74
CA GLN A 67 17.39 0.27 -6.67
C GLN A 67 17.88 1.54 -5.96
N THR A 68 17.20 1.94 -4.88
CA THR A 68 17.62 3.08 -4.05
C THR A 68 19.02 2.87 -3.46
N PHE A 69 19.36 1.64 -3.06
CA PHE A 69 20.65 1.30 -2.46
C PHE A 69 21.71 0.94 -3.49
N SER A 70 21.35 0.24 -4.56
CA SER A 70 22.29 -0.21 -5.59
C SER A 70 22.88 0.95 -6.39
N ARG A 71 22.19 2.09 -6.49
CA ARG A 71 22.63 3.33 -7.19
C ARG A 71 22.98 3.18 -8.68
N ASP A 72 22.89 1.98 -9.22
CA ASP A 72 23.11 1.63 -10.63
C ASP A 72 21.89 0.85 -11.17
N PRO A 73 21.25 1.27 -12.28
CA PRO A 73 21.35 2.58 -12.94
C PRO A 73 20.71 3.72 -12.11
N HIS A 74 21.11 4.97 -12.38
CA HIS A 74 20.61 6.19 -11.73
C HIS A 74 19.08 6.19 -11.59
N LEU A 75 18.58 6.22 -10.35
CA LEU A 75 17.15 6.28 -10.04
C LEU A 75 16.71 7.75 -10.01
N TYR A 76 15.83 8.13 -10.93
CA TYR A 76 15.31 9.49 -10.97
C TYR A 76 14.14 9.69 -9.98
N PRO A 77 13.98 10.89 -9.39
CA PRO A 77 12.89 11.21 -8.47
C PRO A 77 11.50 10.84 -9.00
N SER A 78 11.24 11.10 -10.28
CA SER A 78 9.97 10.75 -10.92
C SER A 78 9.74 9.25 -11.03
N GLU A 79 10.80 8.45 -11.20
CA GLU A 79 10.69 6.99 -11.31
C GLU A 79 10.31 6.39 -9.95
N ALA A 80 11.04 6.78 -8.91
CA ALA A 80 10.75 6.38 -7.54
C ALA A 80 9.31 6.78 -7.13
N TYR A 81 8.88 7.98 -7.53
CA TYR A 81 7.51 8.44 -7.29
C TYR A 81 6.45 7.58 -8.00
N ILE A 82 6.66 7.18 -9.25
CA ILE A 82 5.73 6.31 -9.98
C ILE A 82 5.64 4.93 -9.31
N LEU A 83 6.77 4.35 -8.89
CA LEU A 83 6.77 3.08 -8.16
C LEU A 83 6.02 3.17 -6.84
N LEU A 84 6.21 4.27 -6.11
CA LEU A 84 5.49 4.53 -4.88
C LEU A 84 3.98 4.66 -5.12
N LEU A 85 3.57 5.32 -6.19
CA LEU A 85 2.15 5.40 -6.58
C LEU A 85 1.56 4.03 -6.89
N PHE A 86 2.30 3.12 -7.54
CA PHE A 86 1.85 1.75 -7.74
C PHE A 86 1.65 1.01 -6.42
N CYS A 87 2.60 1.14 -5.49
CA CYS A 87 2.48 0.54 -4.16
C CYS A 87 1.26 1.07 -3.40
N ILE A 88 1.04 2.39 -3.40
CA ILE A 88 -0.10 3.03 -2.71
C ILE A 88 -1.44 2.64 -3.35
N SER A 89 -1.51 2.56 -4.67
CA SER A 89 -2.73 2.17 -5.39
C SER A 89 -3.14 0.71 -5.08
N GLY A 90 -2.16 -0.18 -4.93
CA GLY A 90 -2.40 -1.55 -4.46
C GLY A 90 -2.97 -1.62 -3.04
N ILE A 91 -2.55 -0.70 -2.17
CA ILE A 91 -3.06 -0.58 -0.80
C ILE A 91 -4.51 -0.09 -0.81
N CYS A 92 -4.81 0.99 -1.54
CA CYS A 92 -6.16 1.56 -1.63
C CYS A 92 -7.20 0.58 -2.20
N SER A 93 -6.83 -0.20 -3.23
CA SER A 93 -7.73 -1.21 -3.81
C SER A 93 -8.08 -2.33 -2.82
N THR A 94 -7.13 -2.74 -1.98
CA THR A 94 -7.36 -3.76 -0.95
C THR A 94 -8.31 -3.25 0.15
N PHE A 95 -8.17 -1.98 0.57
CA PHE A 95 -9.03 -1.36 1.58
C PHE A 95 -10.46 -1.12 1.06
N LEU A 96 -10.60 -0.54 -0.14
CA LEU A 96 -11.91 -0.33 -0.75
C LEU A 96 -12.64 -1.66 -0.98
N PHE A 97 -11.90 -2.72 -1.29
CA PHE A 97 -12.49 -4.04 -1.51
C PHE A 97 -12.92 -4.74 -0.21
N SER A 98 -12.12 -4.64 0.84
CA SER A 98 -12.46 -5.15 2.18
C SER A 98 -13.80 -4.58 2.68
N GLN A 99 -14.05 -3.28 2.48
CA GLN A 99 -15.33 -2.66 2.87
C GLN A 99 -16.53 -3.21 2.08
N ASN A 100 -16.35 -3.49 0.78
CA ASN A 100 -17.41 -4.04 -0.05
C ASN A 100 -17.77 -5.49 0.33
N LEU A 101 -16.77 -6.32 0.67
CA LEU A 101 -17.00 -7.70 1.11
C LEU A 101 -17.71 -7.77 2.48
N GLN A 102 -17.34 -6.86 3.38
CA GLN A 102 -17.89 -6.82 4.72
C GLN A 102 -19.33 -6.31 4.72
N ARG A 103 -19.67 -5.38 3.83
CA ARG A 103 -21.04 -4.92 3.59
C ARG A 103 -21.99 -6.04 3.14
N SER A 104 -21.47 -7.11 2.54
CA SER A 104 -22.26 -8.28 2.12
C SER A 104 -22.43 -9.32 3.23
N THR A 105 -21.57 -9.31 4.27
CA THR A 105 -21.52 -10.38 5.29
C THR A 105 -22.08 -9.95 6.65
N GLU A 106 -22.17 -8.65 6.95
CA GLU A 106 -22.72 -8.20 8.23
C GLU A 106 -24.26 -8.28 8.26
N LYS A 107 -24.78 -9.23 9.05
CA LYS A 107 -26.06 -9.05 9.76
C LYS A 107 -25.93 -7.82 10.66
N PRO A 108 -26.96 -6.95 10.75
CA PRO A 108 -26.88 -5.70 11.50
C PRO A 108 -26.71 -6.01 12.99
N LEU A 109 -25.51 -5.78 13.54
CA LEU A 109 -25.25 -5.89 14.96
C LEU A 109 -25.13 -4.48 15.56
N ALA A 110 -26.15 -4.13 16.35
CA ALA A 110 -26.34 -3.03 17.30
C ALA A 110 -25.83 -1.59 16.95
N PRO A 111 -26.64 -0.54 17.14
CA PRO A 111 -26.45 0.78 16.51
C PRO A 111 -25.48 1.73 17.23
N ASP A 112 -24.72 1.29 18.23
CA ASP A 112 -24.25 2.21 19.28
C ASP A 112 -22.77 2.63 19.19
N LEU A 113 -22.03 2.26 18.13
CA LEU A 113 -20.63 2.65 17.97
C LEU A 113 -20.43 3.62 16.79
N PRO A 114 -19.72 4.76 16.94
CA PRO A 114 -19.54 5.74 15.87
C PRO A 114 -18.89 5.10 14.63
N ALA A 115 -19.37 5.46 13.43
CA ALA A 115 -18.93 4.86 12.15
C ALA A 115 -17.41 4.89 11.93
N MET A 116 -16.70 5.86 12.55
CA MET A 116 -15.25 5.97 12.51
C MET A 116 -14.52 4.86 13.27
N SER A 117 -15.05 4.40 14.41
CA SER A 117 -14.45 3.29 15.18
C SER A 117 -14.62 1.95 14.50
N SER A 118 -15.72 1.72 13.77
CA SER A 118 -15.91 0.49 12.98
C SER A 118 -14.90 0.40 11.82
N CYS A 119 -14.56 1.53 11.20
CA CYS A 119 -13.52 1.58 10.16
C CYS A 119 -12.14 1.17 10.71
N VAL A 120 -11.75 1.71 11.87
CA VAL A 120 -10.46 1.39 12.51
C VAL A 120 -10.42 -0.05 13.03
N LEU A 121 -11.52 -0.55 13.60
CA LEU A 121 -11.63 -1.93 14.09
C LEU A 121 -11.55 -2.94 12.94
N ASN A 122 -12.14 -2.62 11.78
CA ASN A 122 -12.07 -3.43 10.56
C ASN A 122 -10.71 -3.40 9.86
N LEU A 123 -9.87 -2.43 10.22
CA LEU A 123 -8.47 -2.35 9.77
C LEU A 123 -7.54 -3.28 10.57
N LEU A 124 -7.98 -3.79 11.72
CA LEU A 124 -7.19 -4.72 12.53
C LEU A 124 -7.12 -6.07 11.84
N ALA A 125 -5.89 -6.58 11.67
CA ALA A 125 -5.70 -7.89 11.08
C ALA A 125 -6.06 -8.99 12.08
N THR A 126 -6.96 -9.88 11.66
CA THR A 126 -7.35 -11.07 12.44
C THR A 126 -6.52 -12.31 12.09
N ASP A 127 -5.81 -12.28 10.95
CA ASP A 127 -5.01 -13.37 10.40
C ASP A 127 -3.58 -12.92 10.08
N ALA A 128 -2.66 -13.89 9.94
CA ALA A 128 -1.26 -13.61 9.60
C ALA A 128 -1.13 -12.87 8.25
N GLY A 129 -1.98 -13.20 7.28
CA GLY A 129 -2.03 -12.51 5.98
C GLY A 129 -2.42 -11.03 6.12
N GLY A 130 -3.35 -10.70 7.01
CA GLY A 130 -3.70 -9.32 7.35
C GLY A 130 -2.53 -8.56 7.96
N VAL A 131 -1.80 -9.19 8.89
CA VAL A 131 -0.63 -8.56 9.53
C VAL A 131 0.42 -8.22 8.48
N VAL A 132 0.69 -9.13 7.53
CA VAL A 132 1.62 -8.88 6.41
C VAL A 132 1.18 -7.69 5.56
N ARG A 133 -0.12 -7.58 5.24
CA ARG A 133 -0.67 -6.46 4.46
C ARG A 133 -0.56 -5.11 5.19
N VAL A 134 -0.83 -5.10 6.50
CA VAL A 134 -0.69 -3.90 7.34
C VAL A 134 0.79 -3.52 7.49
N ALA A 135 1.68 -4.50 7.68
CA ALA A 135 3.12 -4.28 7.72
C ALA A 135 3.66 -3.66 6.43
N PHE A 136 3.23 -4.20 5.28
CA PHE A 136 3.55 -3.66 3.97
C PHE A 136 3.08 -2.21 3.83
N THR A 137 1.83 -1.92 4.22
CA THR A 137 1.27 -0.57 4.19
C THR A 137 2.13 0.40 5.01
N PHE A 138 2.46 0.03 6.25
CA PHE A 138 3.35 0.82 7.10
C PHE A 138 4.72 1.05 6.45
N ALA A 139 5.33 0.01 5.88
CA ALA A 139 6.63 0.12 5.21
C ALA A 139 6.59 1.04 3.98
N THR A 140 5.53 0.97 3.15
CA THR A 140 5.36 1.86 1.99
C THR A 140 5.26 3.32 2.41
N PHE A 141 4.46 3.64 3.44
CA PHE A 141 4.30 5.02 3.89
C PHE A 141 5.54 5.53 4.66
N ALA A 142 6.25 4.66 5.37
CA ALA A 142 7.54 4.99 5.97
C ALA A 142 8.58 5.32 4.91
N TYR A 143 8.62 4.53 3.81
CA TYR A 143 9.48 4.85 2.66
C TYR A 143 9.06 6.16 2.00
N MET A 144 7.75 6.41 1.81
CA MET A 144 7.25 7.69 1.27
C MET A 144 7.67 8.88 2.15
N ALA A 145 7.65 8.73 3.48
CA ALA A 145 8.14 9.74 4.39
C ALA A 145 9.63 10.02 4.11
N TRP A 146 10.47 8.98 4.13
CA TRP A 146 11.90 9.13 3.79
C TRP A 146 12.12 9.79 2.42
N PHE A 147 11.39 9.34 1.39
CA PHE A 147 11.45 9.87 0.03
C PHE A 147 11.15 11.38 0.00
N SER A 148 10.07 11.80 0.67
CA SER A 148 9.64 13.20 0.68
C SER A 148 10.52 14.13 1.53
N PHE A 149 11.19 13.61 2.55
CA PHE A 149 12.09 14.38 3.41
C PHE A 149 13.51 14.45 2.90
N LYS A 150 14.06 13.33 2.42
CA LYS A 150 15.48 13.22 2.06
C LYS A 150 15.70 12.59 0.69
N GLY A 151 14.93 11.56 0.33
CA GLY A 151 15.16 10.82 -0.92
C GLY A 151 15.08 11.69 -2.18
N LEU A 152 14.21 12.70 -2.20
CA LEU A 152 14.11 13.66 -3.31
C LEU A 152 15.41 14.43 -3.57
N ASP A 153 16.11 14.82 -2.50
CA ASP A 153 17.35 15.60 -2.60
C ASP A 153 18.58 14.71 -2.85
N ASP A 154 18.51 13.43 -2.45
CA ASP A 154 19.60 12.46 -2.60
C ASP A 154 19.66 11.83 -4.01
N MET A 155 18.57 11.90 -4.80
CA MET A 155 18.46 11.30 -6.14
C MET A 155 18.92 12.25 -7.26
N ASP A 156 19.38 11.70 -8.38
CA ASP A 156 19.85 12.50 -9.52
C ASP A 156 18.71 13.31 -10.13
N ASN A 157 18.90 14.63 -10.18
CA ASN A 157 17.88 15.57 -10.60
C ASN A 157 18.32 16.39 -11.83
N PRO A 158 18.37 15.79 -13.04
CA PRO A 158 18.57 16.55 -14.25
C PRO A 158 17.38 17.49 -14.49
N PRO A 159 17.58 18.61 -15.20
CA PRO A 159 16.48 19.47 -15.62
C PRO A 159 15.44 18.61 -16.35
N CYS A 160 14.19 18.64 -15.86
CA CYS A 160 13.01 17.85 -16.26
C CYS A 160 12.71 16.51 -15.57
N ALA A 161 13.61 15.91 -14.77
CA ALA A 161 13.27 14.70 -14.00
C ALA A 161 12.41 14.98 -12.75
N SER A 162 12.34 16.24 -12.33
CA SER A 162 11.53 16.67 -11.17
C SER A 162 10.05 16.93 -11.47
N ARG A 163 9.57 16.77 -12.71
CA ARG A 163 8.17 17.07 -13.04
C ARG A 163 7.34 15.79 -13.18
N VAL A 164 6.22 15.75 -12.47
CA VAL A 164 5.24 14.66 -12.57
C VAL A 164 3.83 15.18 -12.78
N PHE A 165 2.97 14.29 -13.22
CA PHE A 165 1.55 14.56 -13.39
C PHE A 165 0.80 14.14 -12.13
N PHE A 166 0.19 15.10 -11.43
CA PHE A 166 -0.74 14.83 -10.32
C PHE A 166 -2.19 15.15 -10.72
N PHE A 167 -2.39 16.27 -11.43
CA PHE A 167 -3.62 16.71 -12.13
C PHE A 167 -3.30 17.83 -13.13
N ALA A 168 -2.22 18.54 -12.85
CA ALA A 168 -1.43 19.29 -13.81
C ALA A 168 0.03 18.78 -13.76
N ILE A 169 0.87 19.24 -14.68
CA ILE A 169 2.32 19.05 -14.59
C ILE A 169 2.82 19.89 -13.42
N VAL A 170 3.35 19.24 -12.40
CA VAL A 170 3.80 19.87 -11.15
C VAL A 170 5.22 19.42 -10.85
N ASP A 171 6.00 20.30 -10.23
CA ASP A 171 7.34 19.99 -9.76
C ASP A 171 7.31 19.29 -8.39
N LEU A 172 8.05 18.18 -8.25
CA LEU A 172 8.13 17.41 -7.02
C LEU A 172 8.71 18.22 -5.87
N HIS A 173 9.64 19.14 -6.13
CA HIS A 173 10.29 19.94 -5.09
C HIS A 173 9.43 21.11 -4.61
N GLY A 174 8.33 21.40 -5.29
CA GLY A 174 7.40 22.48 -4.94
C GLY A 174 6.41 22.10 -3.83
N TRP A 175 5.19 22.61 -3.94
CA TRP A 175 4.12 22.34 -2.97
C TRP A 175 3.79 20.86 -2.81
N LEU A 176 4.01 20.06 -3.86
CA LEU A 176 3.76 18.63 -3.85
C LEU A 176 4.64 17.92 -2.81
N ARG A 177 5.88 18.38 -2.57
CA ARG A 177 6.74 17.85 -1.51
C ARG A 177 6.09 17.98 -0.14
N THR A 178 5.62 19.18 0.21
CA THR A 178 4.98 19.43 1.49
C THR A 178 3.71 18.61 1.65
N PHE A 179 2.91 18.48 0.58
CA PHE A 179 1.74 17.60 0.57
C PHE A 179 2.11 16.14 0.87
N LEU A 180 3.14 15.60 0.20
CA LEU A 180 3.62 14.23 0.42
C LEU A 180 4.18 14.02 1.83
N GLN A 181 4.86 15.03 2.41
CA GLN A 181 5.35 14.98 3.79
C GLN A 181 4.20 14.89 4.80
N VAL A 182 3.16 15.73 4.66
CA VAL A 182 1.99 15.71 5.55
C VAL A 182 1.21 14.40 5.40
N LEU A 183 1.00 13.95 4.16
CA LEU A 183 0.30 12.70 3.87
C LEU A 183 1.05 11.48 4.41
N SER A 184 2.37 11.44 4.25
CA SER A 184 3.19 10.33 4.74
C SER A 184 3.22 10.28 6.26
N ILE A 185 3.44 11.39 6.96
CA ILE A 185 3.44 11.42 8.45
C ILE A 185 2.09 10.96 9.01
N SER A 186 0.99 11.54 8.52
CA SER A 186 -0.36 11.19 9.00
C SER A 186 -0.66 9.70 8.81
N THR A 187 -0.27 9.15 7.66
CA THR A 187 -0.53 7.74 7.35
C THR A 187 0.42 6.79 8.05
N VAL A 188 1.69 7.15 8.27
CA VAL A 188 2.65 6.36 9.06
C VAL A 188 2.16 6.20 10.51
N ILE A 189 1.67 7.28 11.12
CA ILE A 189 1.13 7.22 12.49
C ILE A 189 -0.09 6.30 12.52
N GLY A 190 -1.05 6.50 11.62
CA GLY A 190 -2.26 5.68 11.57
C GLY A 190 -1.98 4.20 11.32
N SER A 191 -1.19 3.89 10.29
CA SER A 191 -0.83 2.50 9.95
C SER A 191 0.06 1.84 11.00
N GLY A 192 0.94 2.60 11.66
CA GLY A 192 1.77 2.10 12.77
C GLY A 192 0.91 1.64 13.95
N LEU A 193 -0.06 2.46 14.38
CA LEU A 193 -0.99 2.09 15.45
C LEU A 193 -1.76 0.80 15.12
N VAL A 194 -2.28 0.70 13.89
CA VAL A 194 -3.01 -0.49 13.42
C VAL A 194 -2.08 -1.71 13.37
N PHE A 195 -0.83 -1.55 12.94
CA PHE A 195 0.16 -2.62 12.89
C PHE A 195 0.45 -3.19 14.28
N PHE A 196 0.75 -2.32 15.25
CA PHE A 196 0.99 -2.75 16.63
C PHE A 196 -0.23 -3.43 17.25
N ALA A 197 -1.42 -2.86 17.08
CA ALA A 197 -2.65 -3.47 17.57
C ALA A 197 -2.92 -4.85 16.94
N SER A 198 -2.65 -4.99 15.64
CA SER A 198 -2.78 -6.26 14.92
C SER A 198 -1.81 -7.33 15.42
N LEU A 199 -0.56 -6.96 15.72
CA LEU A 199 0.42 -7.88 16.31
C LEU A 199 -0.03 -8.38 17.69
N LEU A 200 -0.57 -7.50 18.52
CA LEU A 200 -1.09 -7.87 19.84
C LEU A 200 -2.30 -8.80 19.72
N GLN A 201 -3.20 -8.54 18.78
CA GLN A 201 -4.40 -9.36 18.57
C GLN A 201 -4.08 -10.77 18.06
N VAL A 202 -3.19 -10.89 17.06
CA VAL A 202 -2.76 -12.19 16.56
C VAL A 202 -1.92 -12.95 17.59
N GLY A 203 -1.06 -12.25 18.34
CA GLY A 203 -0.31 -12.82 19.45
C GLY A 203 -1.21 -13.37 20.56
N TRP A 204 -2.29 -12.65 20.89
CA TRP A 204 -3.29 -13.08 21.88
C TRP A 204 -4.06 -14.33 21.41
N ASN A 205 -4.46 -14.36 20.14
CA ASN A 205 -5.22 -15.46 19.54
C ASN A 205 -4.36 -16.67 19.14
N SER A 206 -3.05 -16.64 19.37
CA SER A 206 -2.16 -17.75 19.04
C SER A 206 -2.44 -18.95 19.95
N PRO A 207 -2.43 -20.21 19.44
CA PRO A 207 -2.79 -21.41 20.21
C PRO A 207 -1.90 -21.72 21.42
N THR A 208 -0.81 -20.98 21.61
CA THR A 208 0.12 -21.06 22.72
C THR A 208 -0.25 -20.18 23.91
N SER A 209 -1.25 -19.30 23.78
CA SER A 209 -1.69 -18.46 24.89
C SER A 209 -2.44 -19.31 25.94
N PRO A 210 -2.16 -19.12 27.25
CA PRO A 210 -2.68 -19.98 28.33
C PRO A 210 -4.21 -19.94 28.50
N LEU A 211 -4.92 -19.13 27.70
CA LEU A 211 -6.37 -18.94 27.72
C LEU A 211 -7.07 -19.36 26.41
N TYR A 212 -6.37 -19.99 25.45
CA TYR A 212 -6.99 -20.47 24.20
C TYR A 212 -7.87 -21.71 24.45
N LEU A 213 -9.06 -21.49 25.00
CA LEU A 213 -10.13 -22.47 25.00
C LEU A 213 -10.68 -22.58 23.58
N SER A 214 -10.16 -23.55 22.83
CA SER A 214 -10.72 -23.93 21.53
C SER A 214 -12.24 -24.17 21.67
N PRO A 215 -13.10 -23.54 20.84
CA PRO A 215 -14.53 -23.79 20.87
C PRO A 215 -14.88 -25.26 20.59
N SER A 216 -13.97 -26.04 19.99
CA SER A 216 -14.15 -27.50 19.81
C SER A 216 -14.00 -28.32 21.10
N LYS A 217 -13.33 -27.79 22.14
CA LYS A 217 -13.22 -28.46 23.45
C LYS A 217 -14.35 -28.05 24.41
N ALA A 218 -14.96 -26.88 24.19
CA ALA A 218 -16.11 -26.43 24.96
C ALA A 218 -17.38 -27.26 24.68
N SER A 219 -17.54 -27.78 23.46
CA SER A 219 -18.63 -28.70 23.10
C SER A 219 -18.38 -30.12 23.61
N ALA A 220 -17.12 -30.57 23.72
CA ALA A 220 -16.79 -31.89 24.26
C ALA A 220 -17.02 -31.98 25.79
N LEU A 221 -16.78 -30.90 26.53
CA LEU A 221 -17.04 -30.86 27.99
C LEU A 221 -18.53 -30.75 28.34
N ARG A 222 -19.39 -30.32 27.41
CA ARG A 222 -20.85 -30.25 27.62
C ARG A 222 -21.52 -31.64 27.63
N TRP A 223 -20.89 -32.66 27.05
CA TRP A 223 -21.43 -34.02 26.98
C TRP A 223 -20.93 -34.98 28.07
N GLN A 224 -20.07 -34.53 28.99
CA GLN A 224 -19.60 -35.36 30.12
C GLN A 224 -20.35 -35.09 31.43
N SER A 225 -21.49 -34.40 31.38
CA SER A 225 -22.30 -34.03 32.57
C SER A 225 -23.74 -34.56 32.54
N PHE A 226 -23.99 -35.64 31.78
CA PHE A 226 -25.22 -36.45 31.86
C PHE A 226 -24.88 -37.92 32.05
#